data_AF-A0A9P8ICC9-F1
#
_entry.id   AF-A0A9P8ICC9-F1
#
_cell.length_a   1.000
_cell.length_b   1.000
_cell.length_c   1.000
_cell.angle_alpha   90.00
_cell.angle_beta   90.00
_cell.angle_gamma   90.00
#
_symmetry.space_group_name_H-M   'P 1'
#
loop_
_entity.id
_entity.type
_entity.pdbx_description
1 polymer ?
#
loop_
_entity_poly.entity_id
_entity_poly.type
_entity_poly.pdbx_seq_one_letter_code
_entity_poly.pdbx_strand_id
1 'polypeptide(L)'
;MEGKVHQHPARSMRYFKWGVARLILEAEPCPRVVPIWIEGLDDVLHESRSEPRFVPRIGKDIKVVFGEEVDAERVFGDLRTRWRDIVRREKEAEGGPLDIGVLTDGLKGTEEVAELRIECTRRVREEVLRVRKGLGWPDDDPKNGVAETWRVEGAKREGRMKDGSWEKDT
;
A
#
# COMPACT_ATOMS: atom_id res chain seq x y z
N MET A 1 7.42 8.39 6.65
CA MET A 1 8.59 8.29 5.76
C MET A 1 8.28 7.39 4.57
N GLU A 2 8.84 7.71 3.40
CA GLU A 2 8.51 7.07 2.12
C GLU A 2 9.22 5.72 1.91
N GLY A 3 10.39 5.50 2.53
CA GLY A 3 11.19 4.27 2.42
C GLY A 3 11.34 3.48 3.72
N LYS A 4 10.23 3.02 4.31
CA LYS A 4 10.27 2.18 5.52
C LYS A 4 10.32 0.69 5.16
N VAL A 5 11.37 0.00 5.61
CA VAL A 5 11.51 -1.45 5.46
C VAL A 5 10.77 -2.14 6.60
N HIS A 6 9.92 -3.11 6.28
CA HIS A 6 9.21 -3.96 7.24
C HIS A 6 9.49 -5.42 6.93
N GLN A 7 10.25 -6.10 7.78
CA GLN A 7 10.54 -7.53 7.66
C GLN A 7 9.84 -8.26 8.78
N HIS A 8 8.80 -9.04 8.49
CA HIS A 8 8.06 -9.81 9.49
C HIS A 8 8.17 -11.31 9.19
N PRO A 9 8.45 -12.18 10.18
CA PRO A 9 8.60 -13.63 9.96
C PRO A 9 7.39 -14.29 9.26
N ALA A 10 6.17 -13.86 9.61
CA ALA A 10 4.93 -14.32 8.97
C ALA A 10 4.63 -13.66 7.59
N ARG A 11 5.59 -12.88 7.06
CA ARG A 11 5.48 -12.12 5.81
C ARG A 11 4.19 -11.30 5.76
N SER A 12 3.93 -10.57 6.85
CA SER A 12 2.79 -9.67 6.97
C SER A 12 3.01 -8.41 6.15
N MET A 13 1.93 -7.82 5.66
CA MET A 13 1.99 -6.65 4.79
C MET A 13 1.28 -5.46 5.42
N ARG A 14 1.97 -4.31 5.42
CA ARG A 14 1.38 -3.04 5.87
C ARG A 14 0.29 -2.54 4.91
N TYR A 15 -0.37 -1.47 5.31
CA TYR A 15 -1.26 -0.71 4.43
C TYR A 15 -0.49 -0.04 3.27
N PHE A 16 -1.17 0.15 2.15
CA PHE A 16 -0.70 1.02 1.08
C PHE A 16 -0.98 2.49 1.42
N LYS A 17 -0.04 3.37 1.08
CA LYS A 17 -0.23 4.81 1.23
C LYS A 17 -1.20 5.36 0.20
N TRP A 18 -1.84 6.47 0.55
CA TRP A 18 -2.85 7.15 -0.28
C TRP A 18 -2.37 7.52 -1.69
N GLY A 19 -1.07 7.65 -1.94
CA GLY A 19 -0.52 7.87 -3.28
C GLY A 19 -0.96 6.80 -4.30
N VAL A 20 -1.11 5.54 -3.85
CA VAL A 20 -1.64 4.46 -4.71
C VAL A 20 -3.09 4.71 -5.08
N ALA A 21 -3.91 5.22 -4.15
CA ALA A 21 -5.29 5.57 -4.45
C ALA A 21 -5.39 6.69 -5.48
N ARG A 22 -4.44 7.65 -5.50
CA ARG A 22 -4.42 8.69 -6.55
C ARG A 22 -4.23 8.11 -7.93
N LEU A 23 -3.32 7.15 -8.08
CA LEU A 23 -3.08 6.49 -9.37
C LEU A 23 -4.33 5.79 -9.91
N ILE A 24 -5.18 5.25 -9.04
CA ILE A 24 -6.39 4.52 -9.43
C ILE A 24 -7.58 5.46 -9.64
N LEU A 25 -7.77 6.43 -8.73
CA LEU A 25 -8.93 7.31 -8.72
C LEU A 25 -8.80 8.46 -9.71
N GLU A 26 -7.61 9.06 -9.83
CA GLU A 26 -7.38 10.29 -10.59
C GLU A 26 -6.99 10.04 -12.05
N ALA A 27 -6.47 8.85 -12.37
CA ALA A 27 -6.10 8.51 -13.73
C ALA A 27 -7.33 8.24 -14.61
N GLU A 28 -7.33 8.82 -15.82
CA GLU A 28 -8.32 8.57 -16.86
C GLU A 28 -7.58 8.33 -18.20
N PRO A 29 -7.68 7.13 -18.80
CA PRO A 29 -8.43 5.95 -18.33
C PRO A 29 -7.83 5.31 -17.07
N CYS A 30 -8.63 4.48 -16.38
CA CYS A 30 -8.15 3.70 -15.23
C CYS A 30 -6.95 2.82 -15.66
N PRO A 31 -5.84 2.80 -14.90
CA PRO A 31 -4.69 1.99 -15.25
C PRO A 31 -5.01 0.49 -15.12
N ARG A 32 -4.29 -0.33 -15.89
CA ARG A 32 -4.27 -1.78 -15.66
C ARG A 32 -3.52 -2.06 -14.34
N VAL A 33 -4.14 -2.82 -13.45
CA VAL A 33 -3.57 -3.13 -12.13
C VAL A 33 -3.23 -4.61 -12.06
N VAL A 34 -1.95 -4.92 -11.81
CA VAL A 34 -1.46 -6.29 -11.63
C VAL A 34 -0.82 -6.39 -10.23
N PRO A 35 -1.37 -7.22 -9.32
CA PRO A 35 -0.81 -7.38 -7.98
C PRO A 35 0.47 -8.21 -8.06
N ILE A 36 1.51 -7.79 -7.34
CA ILE A 36 2.80 -8.47 -7.30
C ILE A 36 3.14 -8.76 -5.84
N TRP A 37 3.53 -10.00 -5.56
CA TRP A 37 4.07 -10.42 -4.28
C TRP A 37 5.55 -10.75 -4.41
N ILE A 38 6.37 -10.19 -3.51
CA ILE A 38 7.82 -10.41 -3.48
C ILE A 38 8.20 -10.93 -2.09
N GLU A 39 8.89 -12.07 -2.02
CA GLU A 39 9.36 -12.67 -0.76
C GLU A 39 10.80 -13.21 -0.87
N GLY A 40 11.48 -13.33 0.27
CA GLY A 40 12.84 -13.86 0.38
C GLY A 40 13.95 -12.82 0.33
N LEU A 41 13.62 -11.54 0.11
CA LEU A 41 14.61 -10.45 0.18
C LEU A 41 15.23 -10.31 1.59
N ASP A 42 14.43 -10.56 2.62
CA ASP A 42 14.84 -10.60 4.02
C ASP A 42 15.71 -11.83 4.35
N ASP A 43 15.50 -12.95 3.67
CA ASP A 43 16.36 -14.13 3.80
C ASP A 43 17.77 -13.87 3.27
N VAL A 44 17.88 -13.15 2.15
CA VAL A 44 19.14 -12.75 1.50
C VAL A 44 19.82 -11.60 2.27
N LEU A 45 19.05 -10.55 2.58
CA LEU A 45 19.53 -9.27 3.10
C LEU A 45 18.75 -8.80 4.35
N HIS A 46 18.64 -9.61 5.41
CA HIS A 46 17.96 -9.21 6.66
C HIS A 46 18.52 -7.96 7.34
N GLU A 47 17.69 -7.09 7.92
CA GLU A 47 18.16 -5.88 8.62
C GLU A 47 18.94 -6.11 9.93
N SER A 48 18.97 -7.34 10.47
CA SER A 48 19.68 -7.70 11.71
C SER A 48 21.14 -8.13 11.48
N ARG A 49 21.66 -8.05 10.25
CA ARG A 49 23.01 -8.51 9.87
C ARG A 49 24.12 -7.66 10.50
N SER A 50 25.20 -8.31 10.92
CA SER A 50 26.47 -7.71 11.35
C SER A 50 27.39 -7.39 10.16
N GLU A 51 28.46 -6.63 10.38
CA GLU A 51 29.45 -6.29 9.34
C GLU A 51 30.11 -7.55 8.72
N PRO A 52 30.33 -7.59 7.39
CA PRO A 52 29.98 -6.58 6.38
C PRO A 52 28.50 -6.61 5.97
N ARG A 53 27.78 -5.49 6.15
CA ARG A 53 26.30 -5.43 6.00
C ARG A 53 25.79 -5.47 4.55
N PHE A 54 26.65 -5.25 3.56
CA PHE A 54 26.28 -5.23 2.14
C PHE A 54 26.35 -6.61 1.49
N VAL A 55 26.90 -7.62 2.17
CA VAL A 55 27.09 -8.96 1.58
C VAL A 55 25.80 -9.78 1.71
N PRO A 56 25.23 -10.27 0.58
CA PRO A 56 24.06 -11.13 0.58
C PRO A 56 24.39 -12.54 1.07
N ARG A 57 23.44 -13.19 1.77
CA ARG A 57 23.54 -14.62 2.08
C ARG A 57 23.36 -15.44 0.81
N ILE A 58 24.30 -16.33 0.52
CA ILE A 58 24.28 -17.21 -0.65
C ILE A 58 23.32 -18.39 -0.41
N GLY A 59 22.69 -18.89 -1.48
CA GLY A 59 21.81 -20.06 -1.42
C GLY A 59 20.42 -19.80 -0.84
N LYS A 60 19.96 -18.54 -0.91
CA LYS A 60 18.61 -18.12 -0.51
C LYS A 60 17.81 -17.78 -1.76
N ASP A 61 16.52 -18.13 -1.75
CA ASP A 61 15.62 -17.93 -2.88
C ASP A 61 14.87 -16.60 -2.74
N ILE A 62 14.77 -15.87 -3.86
CA ILE A 62 13.87 -14.73 -4.00
C ILE A 62 12.73 -15.18 -4.91
N LYS A 63 11.48 -15.00 -4.47
CA LYS A 63 10.31 -15.29 -5.28
C LYS A 63 9.60 -13.99 -5.63
N VAL A 64 9.31 -13.83 -6.91
CA VAL A 64 8.48 -12.75 -7.45
C VAL A 64 7.28 -13.42 -8.13
N VAL A 65 6.10 -13.11 -7.64
CA VAL A 65 4.85 -13.76 -8.07
C VAL A 65 3.90 -12.68 -8.56
N PHE A 66 3.46 -12.83 -9.80
CA PHE A 66 2.47 -11.96 -10.42
C PHE A 66 1.10 -12.61 -10.27
N GLY A 67 0.14 -11.86 -9.74
CA GLY A 67 -1.25 -12.26 -9.78
C GLY A 67 -1.90 -11.97 -11.13
N GLU A 68 -3.17 -12.31 -11.23
CA GLU A 68 -3.99 -11.97 -12.40
C GLU A 68 -4.26 -10.46 -12.45
N GLU A 69 -4.49 -9.95 -13.65
CA GLU A 69 -4.94 -8.57 -13.84
C GLU A 69 -6.27 -8.34 -13.10
N VAL A 70 -6.31 -7.26 -12.33
CA VAL A 70 -7.50 -6.88 -11.58
C VAL A 70 -8.51 -6.29 -12.55
N ASP A 71 -9.75 -6.82 -12.51
CA ASP A 71 -10.91 -6.19 -13.12
C ASP A 71 -11.17 -4.84 -12.44
N ALA A 72 -10.64 -3.78 -13.04
CA ALA A 72 -10.62 -2.45 -12.45
C ALA A 72 -12.03 -1.86 -12.30
N GLU A 73 -12.97 -2.19 -13.19
CA GLU A 73 -14.34 -1.72 -13.09
C GLU A 73 -15.05 -2.40 -11.92
N ARG A 74 -14.91 -3.73 -11.82
CA ARG A 74 -15.50 -4.48 -10.70
C ARG A 74 -14.93 -4.09 -9.35
N VAL A 75 -13.63 -3.80 -9.26
CA VAL A 75 -12.96 -3.55 -7.96
C VAL A 75 -12.93 -2.08 -7.58
N PHE A 76 -12.87 -1.15 -8.55
CA PHE A 76 -12.69 0.29 -8.27
C PHE A 76 -13.72 1.19 -8.95
N GLY A 77 -14.62 0.68 -9.80
CA GLY A 77 -15.54 1.49 -10.60
C GLY A 77 -16.48 2.37 -9.76
N ASP A 78 -16.97 1.85 -8.64
CA ASP A 78 -17.78 2.60 -7.66
C ASP A 78 -16.96 3.72 -7.00
N LEU A 79 -15.71 3.44 -6.62
CA LEU A 79 -14.82 4.43 -6.00
C LEU A 79 -14.45 5.54 -7.00
N ARG A 80 -14.17 5.19 -8.25
CA ARG A 80 -13.90 6.15 -9.33
C ARG A 80 -15.13 7.01 -9.64
N THR A 81 -16.33 6.44 -9.56
CA THR A 81 -17.57 7.19 -9.73
C THR A 81 -17.75 8.22 -8.61
N ARG A 82 -17.60 7.79 -7.34
CA ARG A 82 -17.61 8.70 -6.18
C ARG A 82 -16.55 9.79 -6.29
N TRP A 83 -15.34 9.46 -6.74
CA TRP A 83 -14.28 10.45 -6.97
C TRP A 83 -14.69 11.50 -8.00
N ARG A 84 -15.25 11.08 -9.15
CA ARG A 84 -15.73 12.00 -10.19
C ARG A 84 -16.82 12.93 -9.66
N ASP A 85 -17.72 12.44 -8.81
CA ASP A 85 -18.75 13.27 -8.18
C ASP A 85 -18.18 14.29 -7.19
N ILE A 86 -17.19 13.92 -6.39
CA ILE A 86 -16.46 14.86 -5.52
C ILE A 86 -15.79 15.95 -6.37
N VAL A 87 -15.03 15.56 -7.40
CA VAL A 87 -14.34 16.50 -8.28
C VAL A 87 -15.32 17.43 -9.01
N ARG A 88 -16.49 16.93 -9.41
CA ARG A 88 -17.54 17.75 -10.03
C ARG A 88 -18.08 18.80 -9.07
N ARG A 89 -18.43 18.42 -7.83
CA ARG A 89 -18.90 19.36 -6.80
C ARG A 89 -17.86 20.42 -6.49
N GLU A 90 -16.59 20.05 -6.45
CA GLU A 90 -15.49 20.99 -6.23
C GLU A 90 -15.36 21.98 -7.39
N LYS A 91 -15.41 21.52 -8.65
CA LYS A 91 -15.38 22.40 -9.83
C LYS A 91 -16.52 23.41 -9.83
N GLU A 92 -17.71 22.98 -9.42
CA GLU A 92 -18.89 23.85 -9.29
C GLU A 92 -18.69 24.91 -8.19
N ALA A 93 -18.09 24.53 -7.06
CA ALA A 93 -17.80 25.44 -5.95
C ALA A 93 -16.70 26.47 -6.26
N GLU A 94 -15.63 26.05 -6.94
CA GLU A 94 -14.49 26.90 -7.34
C GLU A 94 -14.80 27.80 -8.55
N GLY A 95 -15.94 27.60 -9.23
CA GLY A 95 -16.40 28.46 -10.31
C GLY A 95 -15.58 28.36 -11.61
N GLY A 96 -14.84 27.27 -11.81
CA GLY A 96 -13.96 27.11 -12.97
C GLY A 96 -13.36 25.71 -13.15
N PRO A 97 -12.67 25.45 -14.28
CA PRO A 97 -11.99 24.19 -14.51
C PRO A 97 -10.82 24.04 -13.54
N LEU A 98 -10.73 22.88 -12.89
CA LEU A 98 -9.54 22.48 -12.12
C LEU A 98 -8.47 21.92 -13.06
N ASP A 99 -7.23 22.35 -12.85
CA ASP A 99 -6.07 21.80 -13.55
C ASP A 99 -5.88 20.31 -13.20
N ILE A 100 -5.54 19.51 -14.22
CA ILE A 100 -5.31 18.08 -14.05
C ILE A 100 -4.15 17.85 -13.08
N GLY A 101 -4.38 17.03 -12.05
CA GLY A 101 -3.37 16.69 -11.04
C GLY A 101 -3.22 17.73 -9.92
N VAL A 102 -3.87 18.89 -10.01
CA VAL A 102 -3.93 19.87 -8.93
C VAL A 102 -5.06 19.48 -7.97
N LEU A 103 -4.68 19.21 -6.72
CA LEU A 103 -5.64 19.00 -5.64
C LEU A 103 -5.91 20.35 -4.95
N THR A 104 -7.14 20.83 -5.03
CA THR A 104 -7.64 21.91 -4.16
C THR A 104 -7.69 21.44 -2.71
N ASP A 105 -7.89 22.35 -1.76
CA ASP A 105 -7.97 21.98 -0.35
C ASP A 105 -9.16 21.03 -0.07
N GLY A 106 -10.29 21.19 -0.79
CA GLY A 106 -11.43 20.27 -0.75
C GLY A 106 -11.11 18.86 -1.26
N LEU A 107 -10.17 18.73 -2.20
CA LEU A 107 -9.70 17.44 -2.76
C LEU A 107 -8.47 16.86 -2.04
N LYS A 108 -7.86 17.60 -1.10
CA LYS A 108 -6.72 17.12 -0.32
C LYS A 108 -7.14 16.44 0.98
N GLY A 109 -8.02 17.07 1.75
CA GLY A 109 -8.12 16.80 3.19
C GLY A 109 -9.52 16.69 3.76
N THR A 110 -10.56 16.60 2.94
CA THR A 110 -11.91 16.31 3.45
C THR A 110 -11.99 14.87 3.93
N GLU A 111 -12.80 14.62 4.97
CA GLU A 111 -13.02 13.29 5.53
C GLU A 111 -13.50 12.31 4.46
N GLU A 112 -14.44 12.75 3.61
CA GLU A 112 -14.96 11.96 2.49
C GLU A 112 -13.86 11.49 1.53
N VAL A 113 -12.91 12.37 1.18
CA VAL A 113 -11.78 12.02 0.30
C VAL A 113 -10.80 11.10 1.01
N ALA A 114 -10.56 11.31 2.31
CA ALA A 114 -9.69 10.47 3.11
C ALA A 114 -10.25 9.04 3.20
N GLU A 115 -11.53 8.88 3.55
CA GLU A 115 -12.23 7.60 3.59
C GLU A 115 -12.21 6.89 2.23
N LEU A 116 -12.48 7.62 1.15
CA LEU A 116 -12.44 7.06 -0.21
C LEU A 116 -11.05 6.52 -0.57
N ARG A 117 -9.99 7.26 -0.21
CA ARG A 117 -8.60 6.84 -0.45
C ARG A 117 -8.21 5.65 0.42
N ILE A 118 -8.63 5.62 1.70
CA ILE A 118 -8.40 4.50 2.62
C ILE A 118 -9.09 3.24 2.07
N GLU A 119 -10.33 3.37 1.60
CA GLU A 119 -11.05 2.25 1.01
C GLU A 119 -10.36 1.74 -0.25
N CYS A 120 -9.91 2.64 -1.13
CA CYS A 120 -9.17 2.27 -2.34
C CYS A 120 -7.87 1.54 -2.01
N THR A 121 -7.05 2.04 -1.08
CA THR A 121 -5.78 1.38 -0.70
C THR A 121 -6.03 0.03 -0.03
N ARG A 122 -7.11 -0.12 0.76
CA ARG A 122 -7.53 -1.40 1.32
C ARG A 122 -7.86 -2.41 0.22
N ARG A 123 -8.65 -2.03 -0.80
CA ARG A 123 -8.98 -2.94 -1.91
C ARG A 123 -7.74 -3.37 -2.71
N VAL A 124 -6.80 -2.46 -2.97
CA VAL A 124 -5.50 -2.81 -3.58
C VAL A 124 -4.73 -3.81 -2.71
N ARG A 125 -4.70 -3.58 -1.39
CA ARG A 125 -4.06 -4.47 -0.43
C ARG A 125 -4.62 -5.88 -0.51
N GLU A 126 -5.94 -6.01 -0.63
CA GLU A 126 -6.62 -7.30 -0.72
C GLU A 126 -6.23 -8.07 -1.99
N GLU A 127 -6.09 -7.41 -3.14
CA GLU A 127 -5.64 -8.06 -4.37
C GLU A 127 -4.21 -8.63 -4.21
N VAL A 128 -3.32 -7.91 -3.53
CA VAL A 128 -1.97 -8.41 -3.22
C VAL A 128 -2.00 -9.57 -2.20
N LEU A 129 -2.87 -9.49 -1.19
CA LEU A 129 -3.04 -10.57 -0.22
C LEU A 129 -3.62 -11.85 -0.84
N ARG A 130 -4.44 -11.76 -1.89
CA ARG A 130 -4.89 -12.94 -2.64
C ARG A 130 -3.72 -13.67 -3.29
N VAL A 131 -2.77 -12.94 -3.86
CA VAL A 131 -1.53 -13.55 -4.41
C VAL A 131 -0.76 -14.26 -3.30
N ARG A 132 -0.56 -13.60 -2.16
CA ARG A 132 0.09 -14.18 -0.97
C ARG A 132 -0.61 -15.46 -0.51
N LYS A 133 -1.95 -15.46 -0.42
CA LYS A 133 -2.76 -16.62 -0.04
C LYS A 133 -2.61 -17.78 -1.04
N GLY A 134 -2.55 -17.47 -2.34
CA GLY A 134 -2.31 -18.45 -3.39
C GLY A 134 -0.96 -19.18 -3.27
N LEU A 135 0.01 -18.60 -2.55
CA LEU A 135 1.30 -19.23 -2.23
C LEU A 135 1.26 -20.12 -0.97
N GLY A 136 0.10 -20.26 -0.33
CA GLY A 136 -0.08 -21.09 0.86
C GLY A 136 0.18 -20.37 2.19
N TRP A 137 0.39 -19.05 2.18
CA TRP A 137 0.47 -18.27 3.42
C TRP A 137 -0.91 -18.15 4.09
N PRO A 138 -0.99 -18.22 5.44
CA PRO A 138 -2.24 -18.05 6.17
C PRO A 138 -2.76 -16.63 6.01
N ASP A 139 -4.05 -16.38 6.23
CA ASP A 139 -4.62 -15.03 6.14
C ASP A 139 -3.84 -14.04 7.04
N ASP A 140 -3.59 -12.84 6.50
CA ASP A 140 -2.86 -11.81 7.25
C ASP A 140 -3.79 -11.16 8.28
N ASP A 141 -3.23 -10.75 9.42
CA ASP A 141 -4.01 -10.07 10.46
C ASP A 141 -4.57 -8.75 9.91
N PRO A 142 -5.90 -8.53 9.90
CA PRO A 142 -6.51 -7.32 9.35
C PRO A 142 -5.92 -6.02 9.92
N LYS A 143 -5.47 -6.04 11.17
CA LYS A 143 -4.84 -4.86 11.81
C LYS A 143 -3.61 -4.37 11.05
N ASN A 144 -2.89 -5.26 10.37
CA ASN A 144 -1.68 -4.91 9.62
C ASN A 144 -2.00 -3.94 8.46
N GLY A 145 -3.24 -3.96 7.98
CA GLY A 145 -3.76 -3.06 6.95
C GLY A 145 -4.26 -1.71 7.44
N VAL A 146 -4.16 -1.41 8.74
CA VAL A 146 -4.69 -0.18 9.35
C VAL A 146 -3.54 0.69 9.84
N ALA A 147 -3.57 1.99 9.51
CA ALA A 147 -2.46 2.90 9.81
C ALA A 147 -2.27 3.13 11.32
N GLU A 148 -3.37 3.15 12.06
CA GLU A 148 -3.44 3.34 13.50
C GLU A 148 -2.65 2.26 14.26
N THR A 149 -2.70 1.01 13.81
CA THR A 149 -1.95 -0.10 14.40
C THR A 149 -0.46 0.22 14.45
N TRP A 150 0.09 0.72 13.35
CA TRP A 150 1.51 1.08 13.25
C TRP A 150 1.87 2.40 13.93
N ARG A 151 0.88 3.27 14.17
CA ARG A 151 1.06 4.51 14.94
C ARG A 151 1.19 4.22 16.44
N VAL A 152 0.47 3.22 16.94
CA VAL A 152 0.45 2.82 18.36
C VAL A 152 1.72 2.05 18.76
N GLU A 153 2.33 1.29 17.86
CA GLU A 153 3.58 0.57 18.12
C GLU A 153 4.82 1.50 18.26
N GLY A 154 4.63 2.81 18.07
CA GLY A 154 5.64 3.86 17.90
C GLY A 154 6.44 4.32 19.14
N ALA A 155 7.06 3.43 19.90
CA ALA A 155 8.11 3.83 20.86
C ALA A 155 9.54 3.55 20.34
N LYS A 156 9.73 2.55 19.49
CA LYS A 156 11.00 2.26 18.80
C LYS A 156 10.80 2.53 17.31
N ARG A 157 11.53 3.49 16.75
CA ARG A 157 11.41 3.84 15.31
C ARG A 157 12.10 2.82 14.41
N GLU A 158 13.08 2.09 14.93
CA GLU A 158 13.91 1.13 14.20
C GLU A 158 14.34 -0.06 15.08
N GLY A 159 14.71 -1.16 14.44
CA GLY A 159 15.18 -2.38 15.08
C GLY A 159 14.11 -3.44 15.25
N ARG A 160 14.36 -4.40 16.14
CA ARG A 160 13.43 -5.50 16.45
C ARG A 160 12.21 -5.00 17.22
N MET A 161 11.03 -5.35 16.72
CA MET A 161 9.72 -5.06 17.31
C MET A 161 9.19 -6.23 18.15
N LYS A 162 8.13 -5.98 18.93
CA LYS A 162 7.52 -6.95 19.86
C LYS A 162 6.85 -8.12 19.14
N ASP A 163 6.33 -7.89 17.94
CA ASP A 163 5.73 -8.89 17.06
C ASP A 163 6.79 -9.76 16.34
N GLY A 164 8.08 -9.48 16.58
CA GLY A 164 9.19 -10.17 15.94
C GLY A 164 9.60 -9.59 14.58
N SER A 165 8.91 -8.55 14.10
CA SER A 165 9.33 -7.83 12.90
C SER A 165 10.57 -6.98 13.13
N TRP A 166 11.18 -6.55 12.03
CA TRP A 166 12.26 -5.59 12.01
C TRP A 166 11.86 -4.38 11.18
N GLU A 167 12.02 -3.18 11.73
CA GLU A 167 11.77 -1.93 11.03
C GLU A 167 13.05 -1.14 10.85
N LYS A 168 13.13 -0.38 9.76
CA LYS A 168 14.18 0.60 9.52
C LYS A 168 13.69 1.68 8.57
N ASP A 169 14.03 2.93 8.85
CA ASP A 169 13.83 4.03 7.91
C ASP A 169 15.06 4.12 7.00
N THR A 170 14.84 4.21 5.68
CA THR A 170 15.89 4.36 4.65
C THR A 170 15.89 5.76 4.07
#